data_AF-A0A401PJY2-F1
#
_entry.id   AF-A0A401PJY2-F1
#
_cell.length_a   1.000
_cell.length_b   1.000
_cell.length_c   1.000
_cell.angle_alpha   90.00
_cell.angle_beta   90.00
_cell.angle_gamma   90.00
#
_symmetry.space_group_name_H-M   'P 1'
#
loop_
_entity.id
_entity.type
_entity.pdbx_description
1 polymer ?
#
loop_
_entity_poly.entity_id
_entity_poly.type
_entity_poly.pdbx_seq_one_letter_code
_entity_poly.pdbx_strand_id
1 'polypeptide(L)'
;MKSSEKGLQALFKNMNRYADYVPCAAHSLNLVGEKAVSTVPEVVDYFGILQELYVFFSGSPRRWGILNTQGNLHFSLKSLSVTRWSAHYEAVRAIKNGYMGILQTLKHIFEDSEEKPECKRDAKNLYHKLVKLEYAILTVVWEEVLERFNKTSKKLQTPGFDVFEGYLLLSSLLLFVKELRENSTDMIAHYESEAKGLCEDITSSCSDASKRIVTRTLSDGTSGIASLRGAAKFRIEVLYQLYDYLIIQLRKRIGPYAQIAKRFKFLSELVNNSEIDEDSIKLIISYYKDDIDHKLVNECYQFKEYLHLRKSQNTEENTPSKMHCAEVLQLICEQHLIEVFPNITTALKLYLAMPITCCEAERNFTKLSFIKNKF
;
A
#
# COMPACT_ATOMS: atom_id res chain seq x y z
N MET A 1 4.69 14.25 8.65
CA MET A 1 5.17 15.66 8.61
C MET A 1 4.71 16.27 7.29
N LYS A 2 3.87 17.31 7.33
CA LYS A 2 3.34 18.02 6.15
C LYS A 2 3.89 19.45 6.16
N SER A 3 5.02 19.68 5.48
CA SER A 3 5.33 20.99 4.89
C SER A 3 6.64 20.87 4.09
N SER A 4 6.52 20.92 2.76
CA SER A 4 7.65 20.90 1.83
C SER A 4 8.53 22.16 1.91
N GLU A 5 8.05 23.23 2.54
CA GLU A 5 8.72 24.54 2.53
C GLU A 5 9.15 25.04 3.91
N LYS A 6 8.66 24.44 5.01
CA LYS A 6 9.03 24.77 6.40
C LYS A 6 9.24 23.55 7.30
N GLY A 7 9.28 22.36 6.70
CA GLY A 7 9.44 21.11 7.43
C GLY A 7 10.91 20.77 7.70
N LEU A 8 11.14 19.75 8.53
CA LEU A 8 12.48 19.23 8.86
C LEU A 8 13.32 18.91 7.60
N GLN A 9 12.67 18.45 6.53
CA GLN A 9 13.31 18.21 5.23
C GLN A 9 13.94 19.48 4.63
N ALA A 10 13.24 20.61 4.69
CA ALA A 10 13.75 21.88 4.15
C ALA A 10 14.93 22.40 4.99
N LEU A 11 14.88 22.22 6.31
CA LEU A 11 16.00 22.57 7.20
C LEU A 11 17.26 21.76 6.90
N PHE A 12 17.14 20.45 6.71
CA PHE A 12 18.29 19.61 6.33
C PHE A 12 18.86 20.01 4.96
N LYS A 13 18.01 20.29 3.97
CA LYS A 13 18.45 20.75 2.65
C LYS A 13 19.16 22.10 2.66
N ASN A 14 18.79 22.99 3.59
CA ASN A 14 19.48 24.26 3.77
C ASN A 14 20.87 24.09 4.37
N MET A 15 21.08 23.09 5.23
CA MET A 15 22.41 22.78 5.80
C MET A 15 23.29 22.00 4.82
N ASN A 16 22.71 21.04 4.10
CA ASN A 16 23.39 20.27 3.08
C ASN A 16 22.46 20.02 1.90
N ARG A 17 22.78 20.61 0.74
CA ARG A 17 21.98 20.47 -0.49
C ARG A 17 21.87 19.03 -0.99
N TYR A 18 22.79 18.16 -0.59
CA TYR A 18 22.86 16.74 -0.95
C TYR A 18 22.15 15.82 0.05
N ALA A 19 21.59 16.36 1.13
CA ALA A 19 20.79 15.60 2.09
C ALA A 19 19.42 15.25 1.48
N ASP A 20 19.40 14.16 0.70
CA ASP A 20 18.16 13.61 0.17
C ASP A 20 17.32 12.98 1.27
N TYR A 21 16.05 13.37 1.29
CA TYR A 21 15.07 12.81 2.20
C TYR A 21 14.31 11.68 1.52
N VAL A 22 14.50 10.46 2.01
CA VAL A 22 13.72 9.30 1.62
C VAL A 22 12.53 9.16 2.57
N PRO A 23 11.28 9.24 2.09
CA PRO A 23 10.13 8.98 2.95
C PRO A 23 10.16 7.53 3.45
N CYS A 24 9.66 7.27 4.65
CA CYS A 24 9.46 5.89 5.09
C CYS A 24 8.41 5.19 4.20
N ALA A 25 8.78 4.09 3.55
CA ALA A 25 7.92 3.41 2.58
C ALA A 25 6.63 2.83 3.23
N ALA A 26 6.74 2.27 4.43
CA ALA A 26 5.59 1.76 5.18
C ALA A 26 4.62 2.90 5.56
N HIS A 27 5.14 4.06 5.97
CA HIS A 27 4.31 5.23 6.23
C HIS A 27 3.67 5.78 4.94
N SER A 28 4.43 5.82 3.85
CA SER A 28 3.93 6.22 2.53
C SER A 28 2.74 5.36 2.09
N LEU A 29 2.82 4.04 2.24
CA LEU A 29 1.72 3.12 1.92
C LEU A 29 0.51 3.31 2.84
N ASN A 30 0.71 3.51 4.14
CA ASN A 30 -0.39 3.84 5.06
C ASN A 30 -1.15 5.10 4.61
N LEU A 31 -0.43 6.14 4.16
CA LEU A 31 -1.04 7.38 3.67
C LEU A 31 -1.79 7.18 2.34
N VAL A 32 -1.35 6.27 1.47
CA VAL A 32 -2.10 5.91 0.25
C VAL A 32 -3.45 5.33 0.64
N GLY A 33 -3.44 4.36 1.57
CA GLY A 33 -4.63 3.69 2.04
C GLY A 33 -5.62 4.65 2.72
N GLU A 34 -5.15 5.45 3.69
CA GLU A 34 -5.97 6.45 4.40
C GLU A 34 -6.71 7.37 3.42
N LYS A 35 -6.02 7.80 2.35
CA LYS A 35 -6.58 8.69 1.35
C LYS A 35 -7.56 7.97 0.43
N ALA A 36 -7.29 6.72 0.07
CA ALA A 36 -8.17 5.94 -0.80
C ALA A 36 -9.51 5.62 -0.12
N VAL A 37 -9.50 5.27 1.16
CA VAL A 37 -10.72 4.95 1.91
C VAL A 37 -11.56 6.19 2.24
N SER A 38 -10.97 7.39 2.21
CA SER A 38 -11.65 8.64 2.59
C SER A 38 -12.27 9.42 1.41
N THR A 39 -12.17 8.92 0.17
CA THR A 39 -12.48 9.73 -1.02
C THR A 39 -13.77 9.30 -1.73
N VAL A 40 -14.00 8.00 -1.90
CA VAL A 40 -15.21 7.48 -2.57
C VAL A 40 -16.31 7.28 -1.52
N PRO A 41 -17.48 7.95 -1.61
CA PRO A 41 -18.51 7.89 -0.58
C PRO A 41 -18.94 6.47 -0.21
N GLU A 42 -19.15 5.61 -1.21
CA GLU A 42 -19.56 4.21 -1.01
C GLU A 42 -18.49 3.39 -0.28
N VAL A 43 -17.21 3.72 -0.48
CA VAL A 43 -16.08 3.12 0.24
C VAL A 43 -16.02 3.65 1.68
N VAL A 44 -16.24 4.95 1.89
CA VAL A 44 -16.31 5.55 3.23
C VAL A 44 -17.42 4.89 4.04
N ASP A 45 -18.59 4.76 3.44
CA ASP A 45 -19.75 4.10 4.05
C ASP A 45 -19.44 2.63 4.36
N TYR A 46 -18.78 1.90 3.45
CA TYR A 46 -18.36 0.52 3.71
C TYR A 46 -17.46 0.39 4.94
N PHE A 47 -16.38 1.16 5.02
CA PHE A 47 -15.50 1.11 6.20
C PHE A 47 -16.20 1.62 7.47
N GLY A 48 -17.12 2.58 7.34
CA GLY A 48 -18.00 3.00 8.43
C GLY A 48 -18.81 1.82 8.98
N ILE A 49 -19.40 1.00 8.11
CA ILE A 49 -20.16 -0.20 8.48
C ILE A 49 -19.28 -1.24 9.18
N LEU A 50 -18.05 -1.48 8.71
CA LEU A 50 -17.15 -2.43 9.40
C LEU A 50 -16.85 -1.96 10.83
N GLN A 51 -16.68 -0.65 11.02
CA GLN A 51 -16.48 -0.08 12.35
C GLN A 51 -17.74 -0.16 13.21
N GLU A 52 -18.92 0.16 12.66
CA GLU A 52 -20.21 0.00 13.34
C GLU A 52 -20.42 -1.45 13.79
N LEU A 53 -20.10 -2.42 12.92
CA LEU A 53 -20.18 -3.84 13.20
C LEU A 53 -19.27 -4.25 14.37
N TYR A 54 -18.01 -3.80 14.35
CA TYR A 54 -17.07 -4.05 15.44
C TYR A 54 -17.58 -3.45 16.76
N VAL A 55 -18.04 -2.20 16.77
CA VAL A 55 -18.56 -1.52 17.97
C VAL A 55 -19.81 -2.23 18.48
N PHE A 56 -20.70 -2.65 17.59
CA PHE A 56 -21.91 -3.39 17.95
C PHE A 56 -21.57 -4.68 18.68
N PHE A 57 -20.70 -5.53 18.14
CA PHE A 57 -20.37 -6.79 18.81
C PHE A 57 -19.50 -6.60 20.05
N SER A 58 -18.46 -5.75 19.98
CA SER A 58 -17.54 -5.53 21.11
C SER A 58 -18.20 -4.80 22.29
N GLY A 59 -19.28 -4.05 22.05
CA GLY A 59 -20.05 -3.38 23.09
C GLY A 59 -20.89 -4.29 23.98
N SER A 60 -20.90 -5.63 23.78
CA SER A 60 -21.56 -6.57 24.70
C SER A 60 -20.88 -7.93 24.70
N PRO A 61 -20.40 -8.43 25.87
CA PRO A 61 -19.84 -9.78 25.98
C PRO A 61 -20.81 -10.88 25.52
N ARG A 62 -22.12 -10.70 25.75
CA ARG A 62 -23.16 -11.63 25.27
C ARG A 62 -23.16 -11.70 23.74
N ARG A 63 -23.24 -10.54 23.07
CA ARG A 63 -23.23 -10.47 21.59
C ARG A 63 -21.94 -11.04 21.00
N TRP A 64 -20.81 -10.73 21.62
CA TRP A 64 -19.51 -11.30 21.23
C TRP A 64 -19.46 -12.82 21.42
N GLY A 65 -20.06 -13.33 22.49
CA GLY A 65 -20.21 -14.76 22.74
C GLY A 65 -21.01 -15.46 21.63
N ILE A 66 -22.21 -14.93 21.32
CA ILE A 66 -23.08 -15.47 20.27
C ILE A 66 -22.35 -15.51 18.92
N LEU A 67 -21.64 -14.44 18.56
CA LEU A 67 -20.85 -14.37 17.33
C LEU A 67 -19.79 -15.47 17.25
N ASN A 68 -19.08 -15.75 18.35
CA ASN A 68 -18.04 -16.80 18.37
C ASN A 68 -18.63 -18.21 18.40
N THR A 69 -19.82 -18.40 18.98
CA THR A 69 -20.48 -19.71 19.07
C THR A 69 -21.19 -20.09 17.76
N GLN A 70 -21.91 -19.17 17.13
CA GLN A 70 -22.65 -19.42 15.90
C GLN A 70 -21.80 -19.23 14.64
N GLY A 71 -20.81 -18.34 14.67
CA GLY A 71 -20.06 -17.96 13.48
C GLY A 71 -18.99 -18.95 13.04
N ASN A 72 -18.72 -20.01 13.81
CA ASN A 72 -17.55 -20.89 13.65
C ASN A 72 -16.26 -20.10 13.38
N LEU A 73 -16.21 -18.90 13.96
CA LEU A 73 -15.23 -17.88 13.70
C LEU A 73 -13.98 -18.24 14.49
N HIS A 74 -13.07 -18.99 13.87
CA HIS A 74 -11.70 -19.15 14.36
C HIS A 74 -10.88 -17.82 14.30
N PHE A 75 -11.56 -16.69 14.10
CA PHE A 75 -11.02 -15.34 13.89
C PHE A 75 -11.93 -14.30 14.55
N SER A 76 -11.36 -13.30 15.23
CA SER A 76 -12.15 -12.23 15.88
C SER A 76 -12.29 -11.01 14.96
N LEU A 77 -13.46 -10.36 14.98
CA LEU A 77 -13.64 -9.04 14.37
C LEU A 77 -12.58 -8.06 14.91
N LYS A 78 -12.11 -7.17 14.03
CA LYS A 78 -11.06 -6.19 14.35
C LYS A 78 -11.59 -4.78 14.16
N SER A 79 -11.24 -3.90 15.09
CA SER A 79 -11.46 -2.47 14.92
C SER A 79 -10.62 -1.95 13.77
N LEU A 80 -11.15 -1.00 13.01
CA LEU A 80 -10.32 -0.21 12.13
C LEU A 80 -9.38 0.64 12.98
N SER A 81 -8.13 0.77 12.53
CA SER A 81 -7.20 1.73 13.10
C SER A 81 -6.97 2.84 12.10
N VAL A 82 -7.29 4.07 12.49
CA VAL A 82 -7.03 5.28 11.68
C VAL A 82 -5.56 5.37 11.24
N THR A 83 -4.63 4.76 12.00
CA THR A 83 -3.18 4.90 11.78
C THR A 83 -2.51 3.71 11.09
N ARG A 84 -3.21 2.58 10.84
CA ARG A 84 -2.56 1.34 10.38
C ARG A 84 -3.39 0.60 9.33
N TRP A 85 -2.84 0.49 8.12
CA TRP A 85 -3.47 -0.24 7.03
C TRP A 85 -3.56 -1.75 7.29
N SER A 86 -2.61 -2.32 8.04
CA SER A 86 -2.69 -3.71 8.47
C SER A 86 -3.97 -4.00 9.26
N ALA A 87 -4.47 -3.05 10.07
CA ALA A 87 -5.74 -3.24 10.78
C ALA A 87 -6.95 -3.26 9.84
N HIS A 88 -6.92 -2.49 8.75
CA HIS A 88 -7.97 -2.53 7.73
C HIS A 88 -7.98 -3.88 7.02
N TYR A 89 -6.81 -4.39 6.65
CA TYR A 89 -6.69 -5.74 6.06
C TYR A 89 -7.25 -6.82 6.98
N GLU A 90 -6.82 -6.85 8.25
CA GLU A 90 -7.31 -7.85 9.20
C GLU A 90 -8.83 -7.73 9.45
N ALA A 91 -9.38 -6.51 9.45
CA ALA A 91 -10.82 -6.29 9.60
C ALA A 91 -11.61 -6.82 8.39
N VAL A 92 -11.22 -6.45 7.17
CA VAL A 92 -11.88 -6.91 5.93
C VAL A 92 -11.75 -8.43 5.80
N ARG A 93 -10.57 -8.98 6.08
CA ARG A 93 -10.34 -10.43 6.04
C ARG A 93 -11.19 -11.19 7.04
N ALA A 94 -11.32 -10.69 8.28
CA ALA A 94 -12.18 -11.30 9.29
C ALA A 94 -13.65 -11.30 8.85
N ILE A 95 -14.10 -10.23 8.19
CA ILE A 95 -15.47 -10.12 7.69
C ILE A 95 -15.70 -11.03 6.49
N LYS A 96 -14.79 -11.08 5.51
CA LYS A 96 -14.88 -12.01 4.36
C LYS A 96 -15.00 -13.46 4.82
N ASN A 97 -14.13 -13.89 5.74
CA ASN A 97 -14.12 -15.26 6.25
C ASN A 97 -15.32 -15.58 7.15
N GLY A 98 -15.89 -14.57 7.80
CA GLY A 98 -16.99 -14.69 8.75
C GLY A 98 -18.37 -14.32 8.20
N TYR A 99 -18.48 -14.04 6.91
CA TYR A 99 -19.60 -13.25 6.36
C TYR A 99 -20.97 -13.85 6.67
N MET A 100 -21.13 -15.14 6.38
CA MET A 100 -22.35 -15.90 6.67
C MET A 100 -22.67 -15.93 8.18
N GLY A 101 -21.68 -16.24 9.02
CA GLY A 101 -21.86 -16.31 10.47
C GLY A 101 -22.25 -14.97 11.08
N ILE A 102 -21.70 -13.87 10.58
CA ILE A 102 -22.06 -12.50 10.97
C ILE A 102 -23.53 -12.23 10.62
N LEU A 103 -23.96 -12.53 9.39
CA LEU A 103 -25.35 -12.31 8.96
C LEU A 103 -26.33 -13.15 9.77
N GLN A 104 -26.05 -14.43 9.98
CA GLN A 104 -26.88 -15.32 10.80
C GLN A 104 -26.99 -14.82 12.25
N THR A 105 -25.88 -14.37 12.83
CA THR A 105 -25.86 -13.82 14.19
C THR A 105 -26.70 -12.53 14.27
N LEU A 106 -26.56 -11.62 13.30
CA LEU A 106 -27.36 -10.39 13.27
C LEU A 106 -28.86 -10.71 13.15
N LYS A 107 -29.21 -11.68 12.30
CA LYS A 107 -30.58 -12.18 12.12
C LYS A 107 -31.16 -12.73 13.42
N HIS A 108 -30.42 -13.61 14.08
CA HIS A 108 -30.80 -14.13 15.39
C HIS A 108 -31.04 -13.01 16.42
N ILE A 109 -30.16 -12.01 16.49
CA ILE A 109 -30.28 -10.91 17.45
C ILE A 109 -31.52 -10.05 17.19
N PHE A 110 -31.84 -9.69 15.95
CA PHE A 110 -33.01 -8.85 15.68
C PHE A 110 -34.33 -9.61 15.71
N GLU A 111 -34.30 -10.95 15.65
CA GLU A 111 -35.48 -11.81 15.81
C GLU A 111 -35.76 -12.14 17.29
N ASP A 112 -34.72 -12.23 18.15
CA ASP A 112 -34.83 -12.53 19.59
C ASP A 112 -35.78 -11.58 20.33
N SER A 113 -36.89 -12.08 20.86
CA SER A 113 -37.91 -11.29 21.59
C SER A 113 -37.37 -10.64 22.86
N GLU A 114 -36.35 -11.22 23.48
CA GLU A 114 -35.79 -10.79 24.76
C GLU A 114 -34.70 -9.70 24.59
N GLU A 115 -34.29 -9.42 23.36
CA GLU A 115 -33.32 -8.37 23.07
C GLU A 115 -33.92 -6.96 23.16
N LYS A 116 -33.08 -6.00 23.57
CA LYS A 116 -33.51 -4.59 23.71
C LYS A 116 -33.96 -4.05 22.35
N PRO A 117 -35.03 -3.23 22.29
CA PRO A 117 -35.53 -2.67 21.02
C PRO A 117 -34.46 -1.93 20.20
N GLU A 118 -33.54 -1.22 20.85
CA GLU A 118 -32.41 -0.53 20.22
C GLU A 118 -31.43 -1.52 19.60
N CYS A 119 -31.04 -2.57 20.34
CA CYS A 119 -30.16 -3.63 19.85
C CYS A 119 -30.75 -4.35 18.64
N LYS A 120 -32.06 -4.65 18.65
CA LYS A 120 -32.75 -5.27 17.53
C LYS A 120 -32.75 -4.37 16.30
N ARG A 121 -32.99 -3.06 16.49
CA ARG A 121 -32.96 -2.06 15.41
C ARG A 121 -31.57 -1.96 14.78
N ASP A 122 -30.53 -1.85 15.60
CA ASP A 122 -29.15 -1.73 15.12
C ASP A 122 -28.69 -3.00 14.40
N ALA A 123 -28.99 -4.19 14.94
CA ALA A 123 -28.71 -5.46 14.30
C ALA A 123 -29.40 -5.57 12.94
N LYS A 124 -30.69 -5.21 12.87
CA LYS A 124 -31.47 -5.22 11.63
C LYS A 124 -30.91 -4.24 10.58
N ASN A 125 -30.49 -3.05 11.02
CA ASN A 125 -29.87 -2.07 10.14
C ASN A 125 -28.54 -2.59 9.56
N LEU A 126 -27.67 -3.15 10.40
CA LEU A 126 -26.40 -3.74 9.97
C LEU A 126 -26.62 -4.91 9.00
N TYR A 127 -27.59 -5.79 9.30
CA TYR A 127 -27.97 -6.90 8.43
C TYR A 127 -28.41 -6.42 7.05
N HIS A 128 -29.36 -5.48 6.98
CA HIS A 128 -29.83 -4.93 5.71
C HIS A 128 -28.75 -4.19 4.91
N LYS A 129 -27.73 -3.63 5.57
CA LYS A 129 -26.57 -3.08 4.86
C LYS A 129 -25.73 -4.22 4.27
N LEU A 130 -25.30 -5.20 5.07
CA LEU A 130 -24.42 -6.30 4.65
C LEU A 130 -25.04 -7.27 3.63
N VAL A 131 -26.37 -7.36 3.56
CA VAL A 131 -27.07 -8.17 2.55
C VAL A 131 -26.98 -7.56 1.14
N LYS A 132 -26.71 -6.26 1.01
CA LYS A 132 -26.59 -5.64 -0.32
C LYS A 132 -25.34 -6.13 -1.05
N LEU A 133 -25.53 -6.47 -2.32
CA LEU A 133 -24.48 -7.01 -3.19
C LEU A 133 -23.27 -6.09 -3.29
N GLU A 134 -23.47 -4.77 -3.28
CA GLU A 134 -22.40 -3.77 -3.36
C GLU A 134 -21.39 -3.91 -2.21
N TYR A 135 -21.86 -4.14 -0.99
CA TYR A 135 -20.98 -4.28 0.18
C TYR A 135 -20.28 -5.64 0.21
N ALA A 136 -20.93 -6.69 -0.31
CA ALA A 136 -20.29 -7.98 -0.51
C ALA A 136 -19.18 -7.89 -1.58
N ILE A 137 -19.43 -7.22 -2.71
CA ILE A 137 -18.41 -6.94 -3.74
C ILE A 137 -17.27 -6.12 -3.15
N LEU A 138 -17.56 -5.05 -2.41
CA LEU A 138 -16.51 -4.25 -1.75
C LEU A 138 -15.68 -5.09 -0.79
N THR A 139 -16.28 -6.05 -0.09
CA THR A 139 -15.54 -6.97 0.79
C THR A 139 -14.57 -7.85 0.01
N VAL A 140 -14.98 -8.41 -1.12
CA VAL A 140 -14.12 -9.22 -1.98
C VAL A 140 -12.97 -8.38 -2.56
N VAL A 141 -13.30 -7.24 -3.18
CA VAL A 141 -12.33 -6.34 -3.82
C VAL A 141 -11.33 -5.80 -2.81
N TRP A 142 -11.80 -5.34 -1.65
CA TRP A 142 -10.89 -4.81 -0.63
C TRP A 142 -10.03 -5.90 -0.03
N GLU A 143 -10.50 -7.14 0.15
CA GLU A 143 -9.63 -8.19 0.66
C GLU A 143 -8.45 -8.45 -0.29
N GLU A 144 -8.70 -8.52 -1.60
CA GLU A 144 -7.68 -8.69 -2.63
C GLU A 144 -6.67 -7.54 -2.62
N VAL A 145 -7.14 -6.28 -2.65
CA VAL A 145 -6.28 -5.09 -2.67
C VAL A 145 -5.49 -4.97 -1.36
N LEU A 146 -6.17 -5.09 -0.21
CA LEU A 146 -5.54 -4.93 1.10
C LEU A 146 -4.52 -6.01 1.39
N GLU A 147 -4.73 -7.24 0.90
CA GLU A 147 -3.77 -8.33 1.05
C GLU A 147 -2.43 -7.95 0.40
N ARG A 148 -2.46 -7.50 -0.85
CA ARG A 148 -1.24 -7.11 -1.59
C ARG A 148 -0.54 -5.94 -0.91
N PHE A 149 -1.29 -4.92 -0.50
CA PHE A 149 -0.73 -3.79 0.25
C PHE A 149 -0.10 -4.21 1.58
N ASN A 150 -0.73 -5.11 2.34
CA ASN A 150 -0.23 -5.59 3.63
C ASN A 150 1.04 -6.42 3.44
N LYS A 151 1.09 -7.33 2.45
CA LYS A 151 2.28 -8.12 2.11
C LYS A 151 3.45 -7.22 1.71
N THR A 152 3.22 -6.24 0.83
CA THR A 152 4.24 -5.26 0.44
C THR A 152 4.72 -4.43 1.63
N SER A 153 3.80 -3.95 2.47
CA SER A 153 4.14 -3.17 3.67
C SER A 153 4.98 -3.96 4.67
N LYS A 154 4.65 -5.24 4.92
CA LYS A 154 5.44 -6.12 5.79
C LYS A 154 6.84 -6.36 5.23
N LYS A 155 6.95 -6.61 3.92
CA LYS A 155 8.26 -6.82 3.28
C LYS A 155 9.13 -5.57 3.36
N LEU A 156 8.57 -4.39 3.10
CA LEU A 156 9.29 -3.12 3.21
C LEU A 156 9.83 -2.87 4.63
N GLN A 157 9.14 -3.35 5.68
CA GLN A 157 9.55 -3.20 7.08
C GLN A 157 10.66 -4.17 7.52
N THR A 158 11.11 -5.09 6.64
CA THR A 158 12.19 -6.03 6.96
C THR A 158 13.55 -5.29 6.96
N PRO A 159 14.46 -5.55 7.93
CA PRO A 159 15.78 -4.94 7.92
C PRO A 159 16.61 -5.38 6.70
N GLY A 160 17.61 -4.56 6.33
CA GLY A 160 18.49 -4.83 5.19
C GLY A 160 17.88 -4.55 3.82
N PHE A 161 16.73 -3.89 3.77
CA PHE A 161 16.07 -3.54 2.51
C PHE A 161 16.68 -2.29 1.88
N ASP A 162 17.04 -2.35 0.61
CA ASP A 162 17.58 -1.20 -0.11
C ASP A 162 16.49 -0.38 -0.84
N VAL A 163 16.85 0.83 -1.27
CA VAL A 163 15.91 1.77 -1.89
C VAL A 163 15.40 1.25 -3.25
N PHE A 164 16.23 0.51 -3.98
CA PHE A 164 15.90 -0.02 -5.30
C PHE A 164 14.86 -1.13 -5.22
N GLU A 165 15.07 -2.13 -4.36
CA GLU A 165 14.08 -3.17 -4.07
C GLU A 165 12.76 -2.57 -3.55
N GLY A 166 12.88 -1.50 -2.76
CA GLY A 166 11.79 -0.60 -2.40
C GLY A 166 10.94 -0.10 -3.54
N TYR A 167 11.63 0.55 -4.47
CA TYR A 167 11.05 1.08 -5.67
C TYR A 167 10.39 -0.02 -6.51
N LEU A 168 11.02 -1.19 -6.65
CA LEU A 168 10.46 -2.33 -7.38
C LEU A 168 9.19 -2.88 -6.75
N LEU A 169 9.15 -3.05 -5.42
CA LEU A 169 7.96 -3.51 -4.70
C LEU A 169 6.79 -2.52 -4.80
N LEU A 170 7.07 -1.22 -4.70
CA LEU A 170 6.02 -0.21 -4.84
C LEU A 170 5.55 -0.08 -6.29
N SER A 171 6.46 -0.19 -7.25
CA SER A 171 6.14 -0.11 -8.68
C SER A 171 5.35 -1.33 -9.15
N SER A 172 5.72 -2.53 -8.71
CA SER A 172 4.93 -3.74 -8.99
C SER A 172 3.54 -3.67 -8.35
N LEU A 173 3.41 -3.14 -7.13
CA LEU A 173 2.10 -2.88 -6.51
C LEU A 173 1.26 -1.87 -7.31
N LEU A 174 1.88 -0.82 -7.86
CA LEU A 174 1.21 0.12 -8.76
C LEU A 174 0.72 -0.55 -10.04
N LEU A 175 1.54 -1.42 -10.65
CA LEU A 175 1.15 -2.16 -11.85
C LEU A 175 -0.02 -3.12 -11.56
N PHE A 176 0.01 -3.82 -10.43
CA PHE A 176 -1.10 -4.65 -9.98
C PHE A 176 -2.43 -3.85 -9.89
N VAL A 177 -2.43 -2.66 -9.27
CA VAL A 177 -3.66 -1.85 -9.19
C VAL A 177 -4.12 -1.34 -10.57
N LYS A 178 -3.19 -1.05 -11.48
CA LYS A 178 -3.55 -0.70 -12.87
C LYS A 178 -4.18 -1.88 -13.60
N GLU A 179 -3.64 -3.08 -13.41
CA GLU A 179 -4.20 -4.29 -14.00
C GLU A 179 -5.61 -4.56 -13.49
N LEU A 180 -5.86 -4.40 -12.17
CA LEU A 180 -7.22 -4.45 -11.61
C LEU A 180 -8.15 -3.40 -12.25
N ARG A 181 -7.63 -2.20 -12.51
CA ARG A 181 -8.38 -1.12 -13.14
C ARG A 181 -8.71 -1.41 -14.60
N GLU A 182 -7.81 -2.01 -15.35
CA GLU A 182 -7.96 -2.36 -16.76
C GLU A 182 -8.92 -3.55 -16.92
N ASN A 183 -8.72 -4.61 -16.13
CA ASN A 183 -9.50 -5.86 -16.18
C ASN A 183 -10.84 -5.78 -15.45
N SER A 184 -11.11 -4.68 -14.74
CA SER A 184 -12.35 -4.43 -13.97
C SER A 184 -13.66 -4.65 -14.74
N THR A 185 -13.65 -4.51 -16.07
CA THR A 185 -14.83 -4.77 -16.90
C THR A 185 -15.18 -6.25 -16.94
N ASP A 186 -14.17 -7.11 -17.05
CA ASP A 186 -14.34 -8.56 -17.16
C ASP A 186 -14.46 -9.19 -15.77
N MET A 187 -13.76 -8.61 -14.77
CA MET A 187 -13.73 -9.12 -13.40
C MET A 187 -15.00 -8.83 -12.59
N ILE A 188 -15.88 -7.92 -13.02
CA ILE A 188 -17.08 -7.57 -12.23
C ILE A 188 -18.00 -8.78 -12.01
N ALA A 189 -18.16 -9.63 -13.02
CA ALA A 189 -18.96 -10.85 -12.92
C ALA A 189 -18.33 -11.86 -11.96
N HIS A 190 -16.99 -11.95 -11.95
CA HIS A 190 -16.25 -12.76 -10.99
C HIS A 190 -16.46 -12.24 -9.56
N TYR A 191 -16.34 -10.94 -9.33
CA TYR A 191 -16.60 -10.35 -8.02
C TYR A 191 -18.04 -10.51 -7.55
N GLU A 192 -19.03 -10.39 -8.45
CA GLU A 192 -20.43 -10.69 -8.13
C GLU A 192 -20.64 -12.15 -7.75
N SER A 193 -20.00 -13.07 -8.48
CA SER A 193 -20.08 -14.50 -8.18
C SER A 193 -19.45 -14.85 -6.84
N GLU A 194 -18.25 -14.33 -6.55
CA GLU A 194 -17.60 -14.53 -5.24
C GLU A 194 -18.42 -13.90 -4.12
N ALA A 195 -18.94 -12.68 -4.33
CA ALA A 195 -19.77 -11.98 -3.36
C ALA A 195 -21.02 -12.80 -3.01
N LYS A 196 -21.73 -13.33 -4.01
CA LYS A 196 -22.90 -14.21 -3.79
C LYS A 196 -22.52 -15.53 -3.12
N GLY A 197 -21.30 -16.01 -3.31
CA GLY A 197 -20.77 -17.19 -2.62
C GLY A 197 -20.50 -16.97 -1.12
N LEU A 198 -20.45 -15.72 -0.64
CA LEU A 198 -20.22 -15.43 0.78
C LEU A 198 -21.42 -15.78 1.66
N CYS A 199 -22.64 -15.61 1.16
CA CYS A 199 -23.89 -15.94 1.85
C CYS A 199 -25.08 -15.95 0.89
N GLU A 200 -25.99 -16.90 1.08
CA GLU A 200 -27.21 -17.07 0.27
C GLU A 200 -28.19 -15.89 0.39
N ASP A 201 -28.17 -15.17 1.51
CA ASP A 201 -29.07 -14.04 1.79
C ASP A 201 -28.75 -12.78 0.94
N ILE A 202 -27.61 -12.75 0.24
CA ILE A 202 -27.14 -11.57 -0.49
C ILE A 202 -28.07 -11.23 -1.67
N THR A 203 -28.33 -9.93 -1.88
CA THR A 203 -29.21 -9.47 -2.95
C THR A 203 -28.73 -9.87 -4.34
N SER A 204 -29.65 -10.23 -5.22
CA SER A 204 -29.33 -10.72 -6.56
C SER A 204 -28.70 -9.68 -7.50
N SER A 205 -28.95 -8.39 -7.26
CA SER A 205 -28.51 -7.27 -8.09
C SER A 205 -28.07 -6.06 -7.25
N CYS A 206 -27.20 -5.24 -7.83
CA CYS A 206 -26.82 -3.94 -7.26
C CYS A 206 -28.02 -2.98 -7.29
N SER A 207 -28.19 -2.23 -6.21
CA SER A 207 -29.23 -1.23 -6.07
C SER A 207 -28.99 -0.01 -6.97
N ASP A 208 -30.03 0.40 -7.68
CA ASP A 208 -30.09 1.71 -8.33
C ASP A 208 -30.39 2.78 -7.26
N ALA A 209 -29.44 3.03 -6.35
CA ALA A 209 -29.57 4.11 -5.39
C ALA A 209 -29.75 5.43 -6.17
N SER A 210 -30.99 5.90 -6.15
CA SER A 210 -31.51 6.97 -6.98
C SER A 210 -31.02 8.30 -6.42
N LYS A 211 -29.81 8.72 -6.79
CA LYS A 211 -29.53 10.17 -6.81
C LYS A 211 -30.56 10.76 -7.75
N ARG A 212 -31.43 11.63 -7.24
CA ARG A 212 -32.49 12.31 -8.00
C ARG A 212 -31.89 12.80 -9.32
N ILE A 213 -32.24 12.15 -10.42
CA ILE A 213 -31.81 12.58 -11.75
C ILE A 213 -32.55 13.89 -11.99
N VAL A 214 -31.87 15.01 -11.82
CA VAL A 214 -32.40 16.31 -12.23
C VAL A 214 -32.25 16.35 -13.74
N THR A 215 -33.28 15.92 -14.45
CA THR A 215 -33.35 16.05 -15.90
C THR A 215 -33.41 17.54 -16.23
N ARG A 216 -32.29 18.13 -16.66
CA ARG A 216 -32.35 19.40 -17.39
C ARG A 216 -32.90 19.06 -18.77
N THR A 217 -34.16 19.41 -19.01
CA THR A 217 -34.71 19.44 -20.36
C THR A 217 -33.91 20.46 -21.17
N LEU A 218 -33.15 19.98 -22.16
CA LEU A 218 -32.64 20.83 -23.22
C LEU A 218 -33.81 21.24 -24.12
N SER A 219 -33.74 22.43 -24.70
CA SER A 219 -34.80 23.05 -25.51
C SER A 219 -35.14 22.28 -26.80
N ASP A 220 -34.42 21.21 -27.12
CA ASP A 220 -34.59 20.37 -28.31
C ASP A 220 -35.36 19.06 -28.06
N GLY A 221 -35.77 18.79 -26.82
CA GLY A 221 -36.51 17.57 -26.47
C GLY A 221 -35.64 16.31 -26.33
N THR A 222 -34.31 16.40 -26.47
CA THR A 222 -33.41 15.26 -26.34
C THR A 222 -32.92 15.13 -24.89
N SER A 223 -33.35 14.07 -24.18
CA SER A 223 -32.82 13.74 -22.86
C SER A 223 -31.50 12.98 -22.98
N GLY A 224 -30.40 13.69 -23.25
CA GLY A 224 -29.07 13.11 -23.43
C GLY A 224 -28.29 12.93 -22.12
N ILE A 225 -28.69 11.99 -21.26
CA ILE A 225 -27.76 11.39 -20.28
C ILE A 225 -28.06 9.89 -20.24
N ALA A 226 -27.17 9.06 -20.80
CA ALA A 226 -27.21 7.63 -20.60
C ALA A 226 -27.00 7.35 -19.09
N SER A 227 -28.09 7.12 -18.35
CA SER A 227 -28.01 6.75 -16.94
C SER A 227 -27.46 5.33 -16.85
N LEU A 228 -26.23 5.20 -16.35
CA LEU A 228 -25.68 3.90 -15.97
C LEU A 228 -26.59 3.27 -14.89
N ARG A 229 -26.81 1.96 -14.96
CA ARG A 229 -27.65 1.18 -14.02
C ARG A 229 -26.89 0.00 -13.41
N GLY A 230 -27.28 -0.38 -12.20
CA GLY A 230 -26.81 -1.58 -11.50
C GLY A 230 -25.28 -1.75 -11.49
N ALA A 231 -24.81 -2.92 -11.91
CA ALA A 231 -23.38 -3.29 -11.87
C ALA A 231 -22.48 -2.35 -12.70
N ALA A 232 -22.98 -1.83 -13.83
CA ALA A 232 -22.22 -0.90 -14.67
C ALA A 232 -22.00 0.45 -13.97
N LYS A 233 -23.02 0.93 -13.24
CA LYS A 233 -22.94 2.14 -12.42
C LYS A 233 -21.96 1.93 -11.26
N PHE A 234 -22.10 0.84 -10.52
CA PHE A 234 -21.21 0.54 -9.40
C PHE A 234 -19.75 0.41 -9.85
N ARG A 235 -19.49 -0.27 -10.97
CA ARG A 235 -18.16 -0.39 -11.56
C ARG A 235 -17.53 0.97 -11.88
N ILE A 236 -18.27 1.86 -12.56
CA ILE A 236 -17.74 3.16 -13.01
C ILE A 236 -17.68 4.18 -11.87
N GLU A 237 -18.74 4.28 -11.06
CA GLU A 237 -18.84 5.28 -10.01
C GLU A 237 -18.06 4.91 -8.75
N VAL A 238 -17.84 3.61 -8.48
CA VAL A 238 -17.17 3.15 -7.25
C VAL A 238 -15.81 2.54 -7.56
N LEU A 239 -15.75 1.44 -8.33
CA LEU A 239 -14.50 0.69 -8.51
C LEU A 239 -13.46 1.46 -9.33
N TYR A 240 -13.86 2.15 -10.39
CA TYR A 240 -12.93 2.94 -11.21
C TYR A 240 -12.34 4.07 -10.40
N GLN A 241 -13.18 4.82 -9.69
CA GLN A 241 -12.73 5.91 -8.83
C GLN A 241 -11.79 5.41 -7.72
N LEU A 242 -12.11 4.27 -7.11
CA LEU A 242 -11.26 3.62 -6.11
C LEU A 242 -9.86 3.34 -6.67
N TYR A 243 -9.76 2.61 -7.78
CA TYR A 243 -8.47 2.23 -8.34
C TYR A 243 -7.71 3.44 -8.91
N ASP A 244 -8.39 4.35 -9.60
CA ASP A 244 -7.77 5.58 -10.14
C ASP A 244 -7.15 6.39 -9.01
N TYR A 245 -7.83 6.47 -7.87
CA TYR A 245 -7.32 7.16 -6.70
C TYR A 245 -6.11 6.45 -6.07
N LEU A 246 -6.18 5.11 -5.91
CA LEU A 246 -5.04 4.31 -5.44
C LEU A 246 -3.81 4.51 -6.36
N ILE A 247 -4.00 4.49 -7.68
CA ILE A 247 -2.96 4.74 -8.68
C ILE A 247 -2.33 6.12 -8.51
N ILE A 248 -3.15 7.17 -8.37
CA ILE A 248 -2.67 8.55 -8.20
C ILE A 248 -1.83 8.66 -6.92
N GLN A 249 -2.32 8.11 -5.80
CA GLN A 249 -1.62 8.18 -4.53
C GLN A 249 -0.33 7.36 -4.53
N LEU A 250 -0.34 6.15 -5.10
CA LEU A 250 0.86 5.32 -5.27
C LEU A 250 1.90 6.05 -6.11
N ARG A 251 1.54 6.56 -7.30
CA ARG A 251 2.47 7.31 -8.17
C ARG A 251 3.12 8.48 -7.45
N LYS A 252 2.32 9.28 -6.74
CA LYS A 252 2.83 10.43 -5.97
C LYS A 252 3.87 10.02 -4.92
N ARG A 253 3.66 8.87 -4.27
CA ARG A 253 4.55 8.36 -3.22
C ARG A 253 5.76 7.61 -3.78
N ILE A 254 5.64 6.98 -4.95
CA ILE A 254 6.73 6.30 -5.65
C ILE A 254 7.77 7.29 -6.20
N GLY A 255 7.33 8.49 -6.59
CA GLY A 255 8.18 9.51 -7.23
C GLY A 255 9.57 9.71 -6.60
N PRO A 256 9.70 9.97 -5.28
CA PRO A 256 10.99 10.11 -4.62
C PRO A 256 11.91 8.89 -4.77
N TYR A 257 11.37 7.67 -4.63
CA TYR A 257 12.14 6.43 -4.79
C TYR A 257 12.56 6.23 -6.24
N ALA A 258 11.70 6.56 -7.20
CA ALA A 258 12.02 6.48 -8.62
C ALA A 258 13.20 7.40 -9.00
N GLN A 259 13.28 8.60 -8.42
CA GLN A 259 14.40 9.51 -8.66
C GLN A 259 15.72 9.00 -8.06
N ILE A 260 15.67 8.34 -6.90
CA ILE A 260 16.86 7.73 -6.28
C ILE A 260 17.28 6.50 -7.10
N ALA A 261 16.34 5.61 -7.42
CA ALA A 261 16.58 4.43 -8.25
C ALA A 261 17.17 4.80 -9.62
N LYS A 262 16.69 5.88 -10.24
CA LYS A 262 17.26 6.39 -11.50
C LYS A 262 18.70 6.89 -11.33
N ARG A 263 19.00 7.63 -10.25
CA ARG A 263 20.35 8.18 -9.98
C ARG A 263 21.38 7.12 -9.67
N PHE A 264 20.98 6.06 -8.95
CA PHE A 264 21.88 4.98 -8.55
C PHE A 264 21.73 3.73 -9.42
N LYS A 265 21.07 3.83 -10.59
CA LYS A 265 20.81 2.70 -11.50
C LYS A 265 22.11 1.98 -11.88
N PHE A 266 23.19 2.71 -12.14
CA PHE A 266 24.49 2.12 -12.48
C PHE A 266 25.02 1.15 -11.40
N LEU A 267 24.73 1.36 -10.11
CA LEU A 267 25.14 0.42 -9.06
C LEU A 267 24.45 -0.94 -9.24
N SER A 268 23.16 -0.95 -9.59
CA SER A 268 22.44 -2.18 -9.89
C SER A 268 23.00 -2.88 -11.14
N GLU A 269 23.45 -2.11 -12.13
CA GLU A 269 24.05 -2.63 -13.36
C GLU A 269 25.43 -3.24 -13.09
N LEU A 270 26.26 -2.58 -12.27
CA LEU A 270 27.55 -3.09 -11.81
C LEU A 270 27.41 -4.41 -11.04
N VAL A 271 26.48 -4.44 -10.09
CA VAL A 271 26.22 -5.60 -9.23
C VAL A 271 25.72 -6.81 -10.04
N ASN A 272 24.80 -6.57 -10.99
CA ASN A 272 24.18 -7.61 -11.80
C ASN A 272 24.96 -7.94 -13.08
N ASN A 273 26.17 -7.41 -13.26
CA ASN A 273 26.98 -7.56 -14.48
C ASN A 273 26.24 -7.15 -15.78
N SER A 274 25.33 -6.18 -15.70
CA SER A 274 24.56 -5.70 -16.86
C SER A 274 25.34 -4.66 -17.66
N GLU A 275 24.82 -4.27 -18.83
CA GLU A 275 25.37 -3.16 -19.61
C GLU A 275 25.29 -1.85 -18.81
N ILE A 276 26.37 -1.08 -18.83
CA ILE A 276 26.48 0.15 -18.04
C ILE A 276 25.76 1.27 -18.80
N ASP A 277 24.75 1.86 -18.17
CA ASP A 277 24.04 3.02 -18.67
C ASP A 277 24.82 4.30 -18.31
N GLU A 278 25.60 4.82 -19.25
CA GLU A 278 26.36 6.06 -19.06
C GLU A 278 25.49 7.26 -18.67
N ASP A 279 24.21 7.30 -19.09
CA ASP A 279 23.34 8.43 -18.75
C ASP A 279 23.04 8.45 -17.24
N SER A 280 22.96 7.28 -16.61
CA SER A 280 22.81 7.17 -15.16
C SER A 280 24.08 7.62 -14.42
N ILE A 281 25.26 7.35 -14.98
CA ILE A 281 26.55 7.81 -14.44
C ILE A 281 26.67 9.34 -14.56
N LYS A 282 26.33 9.90 -15.73
CA LYS A 282 26.30 11.36 -15.94
C LYS A 282 25.34 12.04 -14.97
N LEU A 283 24.19 11.41 -14.70
CA LEU A 283 23.21 11.92 -13.76
C LEU A 283 23.78 12.01 -12.33
N ILE A 284 24.45 10.95 -11.83
CA ILE A 284 25.01 10.99 -10.47
C ILE A 284 26.16 11.98 -10.34
N ILE A 285 27.06 12.06 -11.34
CA ILE A 285 28.16 13.04 -11.37
C ILE A 285 27.59 14.47 -11.34
N SER A 286 26.56 14.75 -12.15
CA SER A 286 25.95 16.09 -12.18
C SER A 286 25.30 16.47 -10.85
N TYR A 287 24.74 15.49 -10.14
CA TYR A 287 24.07 15.71 -8.86
C TYR A 287 25.09 15.87 -7.74
N TYR A 288 26.00 14.92 -7.55
CA TYR A 288 27.01 14.88 -6.48
C TYR A 288 28.37 15.42 -6.96
N LYS A 289 28.38 16.51 -7.72
CA LYS A 289 29.59 17.06 -8.36
C LYS A 289 30.75 17.42 -7.41
N ASP A 290 30.46 17.61 -6.13
CA ASP A 290 31.47 17.91 -5.10
C ASP A 290 32.07 16.62 -4.51
N ASP A 291 31.38 15.48 -4.62
CA ASP A 291 31.76 14.19 -4.03
C ASP A 291 32.23 13.16 -5.08
N ILE A 292 31.74 13.26 -6.32
CA ILE A 292 31.97 12.31 -7.41
C ILE A 292 32.42 13.06 -8.67
N ASP A 293 33.53 12.62 -9.26
CA ASP A 293 34.08 13.18 -10.49
C ASP A 293 33.84 12.31 -11.74
N HIS A 294 34.25 12.81 -12.90
CA HIS A 294 34.06 12.15 -14.19
C HIS A 294 34.82 10.82 -14.35
N LYS A 295 35.79 10.52 -13.46
CA LYS A 295 36.55 9.26 -13.50
C LYS A 295 35.69 8.07 -13.09
N LEU A 296 34.53 8.30 -12.47
CA LEU A 296 33.55 7.25 -12.15
C LEU A 296 33.24 6.37 -13.37
N VAL A 297 33.18 6.92 -14.59
CA VAL A 297 32.93 6.14 -15.81
C VAL A 297 33.99 5.05 -16.00
N ASN A 298 35.27 5.42 -15.93
CA ASN A 298 36.37 4.48 -16.09
C ASN A 298 36.47 3.49 -14.92
N GLU A 299 36.23 3.95 -13.69
CA GLU A 299 36.15 3.09 -12.52
C GLU A 299 35.07 2.02 -12.70
N CYS A 300 33.89 2.39 -13.21
CA CYS A 300 32.78 1.45 -13.45
C CYS A 300 33.17 0.35 -14.45
N TYR A 301 33.83 0.70 -15.57
CA TYR A 301 34.28 -0.30 -16.54
C TYR A 301 35.33 -1.25 -15.94
N GLN A 302 36.35 -0.71 -15.27
CA GLN A 302 37.38 -1.54 -14.66
C GLN A 302 36.81 -2.43 -13.53
N PHE A 303 35.94 -1.87 -12.69
CA PHE A 303 35.37 -2.60 -11.56
C PHE A 303 34.42 -3.71 -12.02
N LYS A 304 33.66 -3.50 -13.10
CA LYS A 304 32.83 -4.53 -13.72
C LYS A 304 33.68 -5.73 -14.15
N GLU A 305 34.81 -5.49 -14.81
CA GLU A 305 35.74 -6.57 -15.21
C GLU A 305 36.38 -7.24 -13.99
N TYR A 306 36.75 -6.48 -12.96
CA TYR A 306 37.25 -7.03 -11.70
C TYR A 306 36.24 -8.00 -11.05
N LEU A 307 34.96 -7.61 -10.96
CA LEU A 307 33.89 -8.47 -10.43
C LEU A 307 33.69 -9.72 -11.30
N HIS A 308 33.76 -9.58 -12.62
CA HIS A 308 33.62 -10.70 -13.56
C HIS A 308 34.76 -11.72 -13.37
N LEU A 309 36.01 -11.26 -13.35
CA LEU A 309 37.19 -12.12 -13.14
C LEU A 309 37.15 -12.81 -11.78
N ARG A 310 36.73 -12.10 -10.73
CA ARG A 310 36.60 -12.70 -9.39
C ARG A 310 35.53 -13.78 -9.32
N LYS A 311 34.37 -13.57 -9.96
CA LYS A 311 33.31 -14.58 -10.06
C LYS A 311 33.80 -15.83 -10.80
N SER A 312 34.63 -15.66 -11.85
CA SER A 312 35.19 -16.78 -12.62
C SER A 312 36.22 -17.63 -11.85
N GLN A 313 36.83 -17.08 -10.79
CA GLN A 313 37.84 -17.76 -9.97
C GLN A 313 37.24 -18.49 -8.74
N ASN A 314 36.02 -18.14 -8.32
CA ASN A 314 35.39 -18.63 -7.09
C ASN A 314 34.28 -19.68 -7.35
N THR A 315 34.56 -20.70 -8.16
CA THR A 315 33.56 -21.68 -8.63
C THR A 315 33.05 -22.67 -7.57
N GLU A 316 33.55 -22.64 -6.32
CA GLU A 316 33.28 -23.68 -5.31
C GLU A 316 32.49 -23.25 -4.05
N GLU A 317 32.01 -22.01 -3.93
CA GLU A 317 31.13 -21.66 -2.80
C GLU A 317 29.76 -21.21 -3.28
N ASN A 318 28.73 -21.71 -2.59
CA ASN A 318 27.30 -21.35 -2.63
C ASN A 318 27.08 -19.84 -2.36
N THR A 319 27.75 -18.98 -3.10
CA THR A 319 27.57 -17.53 -3.04
C THR A 319 26.30 -17.19 -3.82
N PRO A 320 25.42 -16.33 -3.28
CA PRO A 320 24.21 -15.95 -3.98
C PRO A 320 24.56 -15.40 -5.36
N SER A 321 23.80 -15.83 -6.38
CA SER A 321 23.96 -15.41 -7.78
C SER A 321 23.91 -13.88 -8.00
N LYS A 322 23.58 -13.10 -6.97
CA LYS A 322 23.54 -11.63 -6.95
C LYS A 322 24.16 -11.12 -5.65
N MET A 323 25.18 -10.27 -5.76
CA MET A 323 25.70 -9.51 -4.61
C MET A 323 24.74 -8.36 -4.29
N HIS A 324 24.69 -7.89 -3.05
CA HIS A 324 24.03 -6.63 -2.70
C HIS A 324 25.04 -5.47 -2.64
N CYS A 325 24.58 -4.21 -2.76
CA CYS A 325 25.47 -3.04 -2.67
C CYS A 325 26.30 -3.00 -1.37
N ALA A 326 25.75 -3.49 -0.26
CA ALA A 326 26.45 -3.61 1.01
C ALA A 326 27.64 -4.59 0.94
N GLU A 327 27.43 -5.74 0.29
CA GLU A 327 28.46 -6.77 0.10
C GLU A 327 29.56 -6.27 -0.85
N VAL A 328 29.19 -5.52 -1.89
CA VAL A 328 30.17 -4.88 -2.79
C VAL A 328 31.02 -3.86 -2.05
N LEU A 329 30.42 -3.03 -1.17
CA LEU A 329 31.20 -2.10 -0.36
C LEU A 329 32.13 -2.84 0.62
N GLN A 330 31.64 -3.90 1.25
CA GLN A 330 32.44 -4.75 2.13
C GLN A 330 33.63 -5.35 1.36
N LEU A 331 33.41 -5.84 0.14
CA LEU A 331 34.43 -6.36 -0.76
C LEU A 331 35.57 -5.36 -1.01
N ILE A 332 35.20 -4.11 -1.34
CA ILE A 332 36.16 -3.04 -1.63
C ILE A 332 37.01 -2.74 -0.38
N CYS A 333 36.39 -2.73 0.79
CA CYS A 333 37.08 -2.50 2.06
C CYS A 333 38.04 -3.64 2.42
N GLU A 334 37.59 -4.90 2.35
CA GLU A 334 38.38 -6.08 2.72
C GLU A 334 39.59 -6.31 1.80
N GLN A 335 39.46 -5.93 0.52
CA GLN A 335 40.55 -6.05 -0.45
C GLN A 335 41.40 -4.78 -0.56
N HIS A 336 41.17 -3.77 0.28
CA HIS A 336 41.88 -2.49 0.25
C HIS A 336 41.82 -1.77 -1.11
N LEU A 337 40.68 -1.84 -1.82
CA LEU A 337 40.50 -1.29 -3.17
C LEU A 337 39.98 0.15 -3.20
N ILE A 338 39.91 0.83 -2.05
CA ILE A 338 39.34 2.17 -1.93
C ILE A 338 40.11 3.18 -2.79
N GLU A 339 41.45 3.09 -2.84
CA GLU A 339 42.28 3.98 -3.66
C GLU A 339 42.14 3.70 -5.16
N VAL A 340 41.74 2.48 -5.53
CA VAL A 340 41.52 2.07 -6.92
C VAL A 340 40.14 2.53 -7.41
N PHE A 341 39.13 2.44 -6.56
CA PHE A 341 37.73 2.79 -6.89
C PHE A 341 37.11 3.81 -5.93
N PRO A 342 37.70 5.02 -5.80
CA PRO A 342 37.25 6.02 -4.82
C PRO A 342 35.85 6.58 -5.12
N ASN A 343 35.49 6.80 -6.39
CA ASN A 343 34.18 7.30 -6.77
C ASN A 343 33.09 6.24 -6.57
N ILE A 344 33.36 4.98 -6.93
CA ILE A 344 32.42 3.87 -6.67
C ILE A 344 32.20 3.71 -5.16
N THR A 345 33.27 3.76 -4.37
CA THR A 345 33.18 3.69 -2.91
C THR A 345 32.31 4.80 -2.35
N THR A 346 32.48 6.02 -2.83
CA THR A 346 31.70 7.19 -2.41
C THR A 346 30.23 7.05 -2.80
N ALA A 347 29.94 6.62 -4.03
CA ALA A 347 28.57 6.38 -4.48
C ALA A 347 27.87 5.29 -3.68
N LEU A 348 28.56 4.19 -3.35
CA LEU A 348 28.03 3.12 -2.49
C LEU A 348 27.72 3.63 -1.08
N LYS A 349 28.60 4.44 -0.48
CA LYS A 349 28.36 5.07 0.82
C LYS A 349 27.15 5.99 0.80
N LEU A 350 27.03 6.83 -0.24
CA LEU A 350 25.87 7.72 -0.43
C LEU A 350 24.57 6.91 -0.57
N TYR A 351 24.59 5.83 -1.35
CA TYR A 351 23.43 4.96 -1.55
C TYR A 351 23.02 4.24 -0.26
N LEU A 352 23.96 3.61 0.44
CA LEU A 352 23.69 2.83 1.65
C LEU A 352 23.32 3.72 2.84
N ALA A 353 23.66 5.01 2.81
CA ALA A 353 23.23 6.00 3.78
C ALA A 353 21.77 6.48 3.58
N MET A 354 21.07 6.03 2.54
CA MET A 354 19.67 6.37 2.27
C MET A 354 18.72 5.26 2.76
N PRO A 355 18.19 5.32 3.99
CA PRO A 355 17.28 4.29 4.48
C PRO A 355 15.92 4.36 3.79
N ILE A 356 15.38 3.22 3.37
CA ILE A 356 14.00 3.12 2.88
C ILE A 356 12.96 3.01 4.01
N THR A 357 13.40 2.49 5.16
CA THR A 357 12.60 2.39 6.37
C THR A 357 13.30 3.07 7.53
N CYS A 358 12.61 4.06 8.07
CA CYS A 358 12.86 4.49 9.43
C CYS A 358 11.91 3.69 10.33
N CYS A 359 12.51 2.97 11.27
CA CYS A 359 11.90 2.37 12.46
C CYS A 359 11.37 0.93 12.28
N GLU A 360 11.99 -0.01 13.01
CA GLU A 360 11.22 -1.04 13.71
C GLU A 360 10.06 -0.38 14.44
N ALA A 361 8.92 -1.06 14.59
CA ALA A 361 7.70 -0.49 15.15
C ALA A 361 7.76 -0.11 16.65
N GLU A 362 8.91 0.31 17.17
CA GLU A 362 9.03 0.95 18.48
C GLU A 362 8.52 2.38 18.39
N ARG A 363 7.22 2.54 18.65
CA ARG A 363 6.64 3.83 19.02
C ARG A 363 7.26 4.29 20.35
N ASN A 364 8.43 4.90 20.34
CA ASN A 364 8.90 5.79 21.41
C ASN A 364 8.17 7.15 21.37
N PHE A 365 6.87 7.15 21.01
CA PHE A 365 6.02 8.35 20.99
C PHE A 365 5.69 8.85 22.40
N THR A 366 6.08 8.13 23.45
CA THR A 366 5.87 8.52 24.85
C THR A 366 6.79 9.63 25.33
N LYS A 367 7.91 9.96 24.66
CA LYS A 367 8.82 11.04 25.10
C LYS A 367 8.56 12.42 24.47
N LEU A 368 7.93 12.50 23.30
CA LEU A 368 7.64 13.79 22.64
C LEU A 368 6.50 14.57 23.30
N SER A 369 5.57 13.89 23.98
CA SER A 369 4.53 14.54 24.80
C SER A 369 5.13 15.24 26.03
N PHE A 370 6.20 14.71 26.62
CA PHE A 370 6.88 15.35 27.75
C PHE A 370 7.59 16.65 27.37
N ILE A 371 8.08 16.78 26.14
CA ILE A 371 8.75 18.00 25.67
C ILE A 371 7.72 19.08 25.33
N LYS A 372 6.57 18.70 24.76
CA LYS A 372 5.49 19.66 24.45
C LYS A 372 4.77 20.23 25.68
N ASN A 373 4.81 19.54 26.81
CA ASN A 373 4.15 19.97 28.04
C ASN A 373 5.10 20.64 29.06
N LYS A 374 6.37 20.88 28.67
CA LYS A 374 7.37 21.51 29.55
C LYS A 374 7.89 22.87 29.06
N PHE A 375 7.33 23.41 27.98
CA PHE A 375 7.61 24.77 27.51
C PHE A 375 6.32 25.49 27.14
#